data_AF-A0A8X6MBU8-F1
#
_entry.id   AF-A0A8X6MBU8-F1
#
_cell.length_a   1.000
_cell.length_b   1.000
_cell.length_c   1.000
_cell.angle_alpha   90.00
_cell.angle_beta   90.00
_cell.angle_gamma   90.00
#
_symmetry.space_group_name_H-M   'P 1'
#
loop_
_entity.id
_entity.type
_entity.pdbx_description
1 polymer ?
#
loop_
_entity_poly.entity_id
_entity_poly.type
_entity_poly.pdbx_seq_one_letter_code
_entity_poly.pdbx_strand_id
1 'polypeptide(L)'
;MFLNLSCLCFSHGNKEVFSCRGIQLCVDWFRARGHQNITVFVPRWRKENSRPDAPCADQEILAQLEKERLLVFTPSRHVGGRRLVCYDDRYILRLAVESDGIVVSNDNYRDLANENPEFKKIVEDRLLMYSFVNDR
;
A
#
# COMPACT_ATOMS: atom_id res chain seq x y z
N MET A 1 -9.92 -8.23 0.00
CA MET A 1 -8.51 -8.39 -0.40
C MET A 1 -7.84 -7.05 -0.28
N PHE A 2 -6.73 -6.97 0.45
CA PHE A 2 -6.15 -5.71 0.87
C PHE A 2 -4.72 -5.62 0.38
N LEU A 3 -4.35 -4.45 -0.11
CA LEU A 3 -3.05 -4.21 -0.69
C LEU A 3 -2.32 -3.12 0.09
N ASN A 4 -1.20 -3.47 0.72
CA ASN A 4 -0.21 -2.48 1.16
C ASN A 4 0.66 -2.17 -0.06
N LEU A 5 0.53 -0.95 -0.58
CA LEU A 5 1.16 -0.59 -1.84
C LEU A 5 2.36 0.37 -1.70
N SER A 6 2.75 0.73 -0.47
CA SER A 6 3.95 1.55 -0.29
C SER A 6 5.19 0.81 -0.82
N CYS A 7 5.25 -0.51 -0.63
CA CYS A 7 6.29 -1.38 -1.18
C CYS A 7 6.12 -1.67 -2.68
N LEU A 8 4.87 -1.76 -3.17
CA LEU A 8 4.56 -2.09 -4.58
C LEU A 8 5.08 -1.02 -5.54
N CYS A 9 4.86 0.25 -5.20
CA CYS A 9 5.36 1.39 -5.97
C CYS A 9 6.88 1.46 -6.02
N PHE A 10 7.54 1.18 -4.88
CA PHE A 10 8.99 1.18 -4.76
C PHE A 10 9.60 0.01 -5.55
N SER A 11 8.96 -1.15 -5.56
CA SER A 11 9.43 -2.33 -6.31
C SER A 11 9.36 -2.10 -7.83
N HIS A 12 8.24 -1.53 -8.33
CA HIS A 12 8.09 -1.21 -9.76
C HIS A 12 9.01 -0.06 -10.22
N GLY A 13 9.21 0.97 -9.38
CA GLY A 13 10.06 2.13 -9.70
C GLY A 13 11.56 1.89 -9.49
N ASN A 14 12.02 0.63 -9.54
CA ASN A 14 13.41 0.22 -9.31
C ASN A 14 14.03 0.77 -8.00
N LYS A 15 13.22 0.89 -6.96
CA LYS A 15 13.56 1.43 -5.62
C LYS A 15 13.97 2.91 -5.58
N GLU A 16 13.79 3.66 -6.67
CA GLU A 16 14.16 5.08 -6.73
C GLU A 16 12.94 6.00 -6.82
N VAL A 17 11.86 5.54 -7.46
CA VAL A 17 10.65 6.33 -7.71
C VAL A 17 9.43 5.63 -7.13
N PHE A 18 8.49 6.40 -6.59
CA PHE A 18 7.16 5.89 -6.28
C PHE A 18 6.33 5.83 -7.56
N SER A 19 6.26 4.66 -8.17
CA SER A 19 5.48 4.41 -9.38
C SER A 19 4.00 4.15 -9.05
N CYS A 20 3.12 5.12 -9.30
CA CYS A 20 1.68 4.92 -9.10
C CYS A 20 1.09 3.91 -10.10
N ARG A 21 1.73 3.75 -11.28
CA ARG A 21 1.36 2.72 -12.26
C ARG A 21 1.47 1.30 -11.70
N GLY A 22 2.46 1.05 -10.83
CA GLY A 22 2.58 -0.24 -10.13
C GLY A 22 1.32 -0.56 -9.30
N ILE A 23 0.65 0.46 -8.75
CA ILE A 23 -0.63 0.27 -8.05
C ILE A 23 -1.72 -0.15 -9.00
N GLN A 24 -1.87 0.57 -10.11
CA GLN A 24 -2.90 0.30 -11.10
C GLN A 24 -2.78 -1.13 -11.63
N LEU A 25 -1.56 -1.55 -12.00
CA LEU A 25 -1.30 -2.91 -12.47
C LEU A 25 -1.72 -3.98 -11.46
N CYS A 26 -1.44 -3.76 -10.18
CA CYS A 26 -1.80 -4.71 -9.13
C CYS A 26 -3.32 -4.77 -8.92
N VAL A 27 -3.98 -3.62 -8.88
CA VAL A 27 -5.45 -3.52 -8.81
C VAL A 27 -6.09 -4.25 -10.00
N ASP A 28 -5.60 -4.00 -11.21
CA ASP A 28 -6.11 -4.59 -12.44
C ASP A 28 -5.91 -6.11 -12.47
N TRP A 29 -4.78 -6.61 -11.95
CA TRP A 29 -4.50 -8.04 -11.82
C TRP A 29 -5.56 -8.76 -10.97
N PHE A 30 -5.98 -8.15 -9.86
CA PHE A 30 -7.02 -8.73 -9.00
C PHE A 30 -8.43 -8.52 -9.57
N ARG A 31 -8.72 -7.37 -10.17
CA ARG A 31 -9.99 -7.14 -10.87
C ARG A 31 -10.22 -8.14 -12.00
N ALA A 32 -9.19 -8.42 -12.80
CA ALA A 32 -9.25 -9.40 -13.89
C ALA A 32 -9.58 -10.83 -13.42
N ARG A 33 -9.38 -11.13 -12.13
CA ARG A 33 -9.72 -12.42 -11.50
C ARG A 33 -11.07 -12.40 -10.80
N GLY A 34 -11.84 -11.33 -10.93
CA GLY A 34 -13.17 -11.18 -10.34
C GLY A 34 -13.19 -10.67 -8.90
N HIS A 35 -12.05 -10.22 -8.35
CA HIS A 35 -12.05 -9.60 -7.03
C HIS A 35 -12.71 -8.22 -7.07
N GLN A 36 -13.75 -8.04 -6.24
CA GLN A 36 -14.51 -6.78 -6.14
C GLN A 36 -14.10 -5.94 -4.93
N ASN A 37 -13.69 -6.59 -3.84
CA ASN A 37 -13.32 -5.95 -2.59
C ASN A 37 -11.79 -5.78 -2.52
N ILE A 38 -11.32 -4.66 -3.08
CA ILE A 38 -9.91 -4.28 -3.15
C ILE A 38 -9.76 -2.94 -2.44
N THR A 39 -8.86 -2.87 -1.46
CA THR A 39 -8.52 -1.60 -0.80
C THR A 39 -7.02 -1.40 -0.77
N VAL A 40 -6.61 -0.23 -1.22
CA VAL A 40 -5.24 0.25 -1.35
C VAL A 40 -4.98 1.31 -0.27
N PHE A 41 -3.92 1.14 0.51
CA PHE A 41 -3.48 2.16 1.46
C PHE A 41 -2.27 2.91 0.94
N VAL A 42 -2.34 4.25 0.96
CA VAL A 42 -1.24 5.14 0.58
C VAL A 42 -1.14 6.31 1.56
N PRO A 43 0.06 6.70 2.03
CA PRO A 43 0.23 7.90 2.84
C PRO A 43 -0.34 9.17 2.19
N ARG A 44 -1.11 9.97 2.92
CA ARG A 44 -1.71 11.22 2.39
C ARG A 44 -0.68 12.19 1.82
N TRP A 45 0.55 12.23 2.34
CA TRP A 45 1.61 13.09 1.81
C TRP A 45 2.01 12.74 0.37
N ARG A 46 1.67 11.55 -0.13
CA ARG A 46 1.82 11.20 -1.55
C ARG A 46 0.88 11.95 -2.48
N LYS A 47 -0.06 12.77 -1.95
CA LYS A 47 -0.80 13.78 -2.72
C LYS A 47 -0.04 15.09 -2.91
N GLU A 48 0.97 15.35 -2.09
CA GLU A 48 1.78 16.56 -2.22
C GLU A 48 2.60 16.50 -3.52
N ASN A 49 3.00 17.66 -4.05
CA ASN A 49 3.83 17.71 -5.26
C ASN A 49 5.07 16.83 -5.10
N SER A 50 5.39 16.10 -6.18
CA SER A 50 6.61 15.32 -6.30
C SER A 50 7.83 16.18 -5.96
N ARG A 51 8.70 15.68 -5.08
CA ARG A 51 9.93 16.37 -4.68
C ARG A 51 11.15 15.58 -5.16
N PRO A 52 12.30 16.23 -5.39
CA PRO A 52 13.52 15.52 -5.81
C PRO A 52 13.96 14.42 -4.85
N ASP A 53 13.72 14.58 -3.55
CA ASP A 53 14.04 13.62 -2.49
C ASP A 53 13.00 12.50 -2.33
N ALA A 54 11.83 12.64 -2.96
CA ALA A 54 10.76 11.65 -2.94
C ALA A 54 9.96 11.69 -4.25
N PRO A 55 10.58 11.32 -5.39
CA PRO A 55 9.93 11.41 -6.68
C PRO A 55 8.72 10.47 -6.75
N CYS A 56 7.64 11.00 -7.33
CA CYS A 56 6.38 10.31 -7.57
C CYS A 56 6.05 10.42 -9.06
N ALA A 57 5.81 9.29 -9.71
CA ALA A 57 5.40 9.22 -11.11
C ALA A 57 3.92 8.84 -11.23
N ASP A 58 3.24 9.36 -12.25
CA ASP A 58 1.83 9.09 -12.58
C ASP A 58 0.86 9.34 -11.41
N GLN A 59 1.09 10.43 -10.65
CA GLN A 59 0.38 10.74 -9.41
C GLN A 59 -1.14 10.86 -9.58
N GLU A 60 -1.62 11.23 -10.77
CA GLU A 60 -3.03 11.29 -11.14
C GLU A 60 -3.76 9.94 -10.96
N ILE A 61 -3.05 8.82 -11.05
CA ILE A 61 -3.60 7.47 -10.79
C ILE A 61 -4.13 7.38 -9.35
N LEU A 62 -3.46 8.00 -8.38
CA LEU A 62 -3.90 7.97 -6.98
C LEU A 62 -5.26 8.65 -6.80
N ALA A 63 -5.48 9.76 -7.51
CA ALA A 63 -6.75 10.48 -7.48
C ALA A 63 -7.87 9.68 -8.15
N GLN A 64 -7.56 8.99 -9.25
CA GLN A 64 -8.51 8.12 -9.94
C GLN A 64 -8.93 6.94 -9.04
N LEU A 65 -7.98 6.24 -8.43
CA LEU A 65 -8.25 5.11 -7.54
C LEU A 65 -9.01 5.52 -6.27
N GLU A 66 -8.76 6.72 -5.74
CA GLU A 66 -9.55 7.28 -4.62
C GLU A 66 -11.00 7.52 -5.04
N LYS A 67 -11.22 8.10 -6.23
CA LYS A 67 -12.57 8.33 -6.78
C LYS A 67 -13.33 7.02 -7.01
N GLU A 68 -12.63 5.97 -7.40
CA GLU A 68 -13.17 4.61 -7.53
C GLU A 68 -13.40 3.88 -6.19
N ARG A 69 -13.10 4.52 -5.06
CA ARG A 69 -13.15 3.94 -3.71
C ARG A 69 -12.26 2.71 -3.53
N LEU A 70 -11.24 2.58 -4.36
CA LEU A 70 -10.22 1.54 -4.25
C LEU A 70 -9.06 1.97 -3.36
N LEU A 71 -8.79 3.26 -3.27
CA LEU A 71 -7.67 3.81 -2.51
C LEU A 71 -8.15 4.64 -1.32
N VAL A 72 -7.52 4.39 -0.17
CA VAL A 72 -7.69 5.11 1.09
C VAL A 72 -6.37 5.77 1.45
N PHE A 73 -6.41 7.09 1.66
CA PHE A 73 -5.25 7.80 2.16
C PHE A 73 -5.14 7.70 3.67
N THR A 74 -4.01 7.20 4.15
CA THR A 74 -3.71 7.15 5.58
C THR A 74 -3.28 8.53 6.08
N PRO A 75 -3.59 8.89 7.35
CA PRO A 75 -3.21 10.17 7.90
C PRO A 75 -1.68 10.40 7.88
N SER A 76 -1.29 11.61 7.47
CA SER A 76 0.08 12.11 7.62
C SER A 76 0.02 13.59 7.97
N ARG A 77 0.94 14.09 8.80
CA ARG A 77 0.95 15.51 9.21
C ARG A 77 2.36 16.06 9.34
N HIS A 78 2.50 17.38 9.25
CA HIS A 78 3.74 18.08 9.57
C HIS A 78 3.71 18.57 11.02
N VAL A 79 4.76 18.27 11.79
CA VAL A 79 4.95 18.74 13.17
C VAL A 79 6.36 19.30 13.29
N GLY A 80 6.51 20.59 13.62
CA GLY A 80 7.82 21.22 13.81
C GLY A 80 8.74 21.15 12.57
N GLY A 81 8.17 21.29 11.36
CA GLY A 81 8.92 21.21 10.11
C GLY A 81 9.31 19.79 9.68
N ARG A 82 9.00 18.76 10.49
CA ARG A 82 9.23 17.36 10.18
C ARG A 82 7.93 16.67 9.77
N ARG A 83 8.01 15.78 8.79
CA ARG A 83 6.89 14.95 8.37
C ARG A 83 6.73 13.80 9.36
N LEU A 84 5.55 13.71 9.98
CA LEU A 84 5.13 12.57 10.77
C LEU A 84 4.21 11.70 9.89
N VAL A 85 4.70 10.52 9.53
CA VAL A 85 3.93 9.51 8.80
C VAL A 85 3.43 8.52 9.85
N CYS A 86 2.11 8.30 9.90
CA CYS A 86 1.56 7.26 10.75
C CYS A 86 1.98 5.88 10.23
N TYR A 87 2.16 4.90 11.11
CA TYR A 87 2.38 3.51 10.69
C TYR A 87 1.15 2.99 9.96
N ASP A 88 1.21 3.00 8.63
CA ASP A 88 0.14 2.48 7.76
C ASP A 88 -0.14 1.00 8.02
N ASP A 89 0.90 0.27 8.43
CA ASP A 89 0.91 -1.17 8.58
C ASP A 89 -0.12 -1.67 9.60
N ARG A 90 -0.36 -0.91 10.68
CA ARG A 90 -1.41 -1.25 11.66
C ARG A 90 -2.80 -1.16 11.06
N TYR A 91 -3.07 -0.16 10.23
CA TYR A 91 -4.38 -0.02 9.57
C TYR A 91 -4.62 -1.18 8.60
N ILE A 92 -3.59 -1.59 7.87
CA ILE A 92 -3.67 -2.69 6.92
C ILE A 92 -3.91 -4.02 7.62
N LEU A 93 -3.10 -4.36 8.64
CA LEU A 93 -3.24 -5.61 9.35
C LEU A 93 -4.57 -5.68 10.10
N ARG A 94 -5.00 -4.58 10.73
CA ARG A 94 -6.29 -4.50 11.40
C ARG A 94 -7.45 -4.72 10.44
N LEU A 95 -7.44 -4.06 9.28
CA LEU A 95 -8.50 -4.25 8.29
C LEU A 95 -8.50 -5.69 7.76
N ALA A 96 -7.34 -6.29 7.53
CA ALA A 96 -7.24 -7.69 7.11
C ALA A 96 -7.82 -8.65 8.18
N VAL A 97 -7.61 -8.39 9.47
CA VAL A 97 -8.25 -9.14 10.56
C VAL A 97 -9.77 -8.97 10.53
N GLU A 98 -10.26 -7.73 10.53
CA GLU A 98 -11.70 -7.41 10.63
C GLU A 98 -12.54 -7.92 9.45
N SER A 99 -11.92 -8.04 8.27
CA SER A 99 -12.59 -8.42 7.02
C SER A 99 -12.30 -9.85 6.56
N ASP A 100 -11.56 -10.61 7.36
CA ASP A 100 -11.03 -11.92 6.99
C ASP A 100 -10.27 -11.93 5.64
N GLY A 101 -9.53 -10.85 5.38
CA GLY A 101 -8.83 -10.63 4.11
C GLY A 101 -7.40 -11.15 4.07
N ILE A 102 -6.78 -11.03 2.89
CA ILE A 102 -5.34 -11.17 2.71
C ILE A 102 -4.66 -9.81 2.58
N VAL A 103 -3.36 -9.76 2.89
CA VAL A 103 -2.49 -8.60 2.68
C VAL A 103 -1.51 -8.89 1.55
N VAL A 104 -1.49 -8.04 0.54
CA VAL A 104 -0.47 -8.07 -0.51
C VAL A 104 0.64 -7.10 -0.13
N SER A 105 1.82 -7.63 0.20
CA SER A 105 2.99 -6.85 0.61
C SER A 105 4.25 -7.70 0.57
N ASN A 106 5.41 -7.04 0.46
CA ASN A 106 6.72 -7.68 0.66
C ASN A 106 7.34 -7.32 2.03
N ASP A 107 6.65 -6.51 2.83
CA ASP A 107 7.04 -6.27 4.23
C ASP A 107 6.64 -7.47 5.09
N ASN A 108 7.49 -7.82 6.05
CA ASN A 108 7.28 -8.92 6.98
C ASN A 108 6.60 -8.47 8.28
N TYR A 109 6.39 -7.17 8.51
CA TYR A 109 5.67 -6.62 9.67
C TYR A 109 6.11 -7.21 11.02
N ARG A 110 7.41 -7.49 11.20
CA ARG A 110 7.92 -8.30 12.32
C ARG A 110 7.62 -7.69 13.69
N ASP A 111 7.67 -6.37 13.77
CA ASP A 111 7.30 -5.61 14.97
C ASP A 111 5.83 -5.80 15.33
N LEU A 112 4.93 -5.63 14.35
CA LEU A 112 3.48 -5.76 14.56
C LEU A 112 3.04 -7.21 14.80
N ALA A 113 3.69 -8.18 14.15
CA ALA A 113 3.46 -9.61 14.38
C ALA A 113 3.81 -10.02 15.83
N ASN A 114 4.83 -9.39 16.43
CA ASN A 114 5.19 -9.64 17.82
C ASN A 114 4.29 -8.89 18.82
N GLU A 115 3.63 -7.80 18.38
CA GLU A 115 2.73 -6.98 19.21
C GLU A 115 1.36 -7.64 19.42
N ASN A 116 0.80 -8.30 18.38
CA ASN A 116 -0.54 -8.86 18.43
C ASN A 116 -0.61 -10.25 17.75
N PRO A 117 -1.09 -11.30 18.44
CA PRO A 117 -1.22 -12.64 17.85
C PRO A 117 -2.16 -12.71 16.64
N GLU A 118 -3.14 -11.83 16.52
CA GLU A 118 -4.00 -11.75 15.33
C GLU A 118 -3.23 -11.21 14.12
N PHE A 119 -2.38 -10.22 14.33
CA PHE A 119 -1.49 -9.71 13.28
C PHE A 119 -0.48 -10.76 12.86
N LYS A 120 0.05 -11.53 13.82
CA LYS A 120 0.92 -12.67 13.52
C LYS A 120 0.25 -13.66 12.55
N LYS A 121 -1.02 -14.03 12.80
CA LYS A 121 -1.78 -14.90 11.87
C LYS A 121 -1.94 -14.29 10.48
N ILE A 122 -2.14 -12.97 10.36
CA ILE A 122 -2.16 -12.32 9.04
C ILE A 122 -0.82 -12.53 8.32
N VAL A 123 0.28 -12.26 9.01
CA VAL A 123 1.63 -12.31 8.44
C VAL A 123 2.03 -13.73 8.07
N GLU A 124 1.70 -14.72 8.89
CA GLU A 124 2.06 -16.12 8.67
C GLU A 124 1.20 -16.80 7.60
N ASP A 125 -0.13 -16.57 7.63
CA ASP A 125 -1.07 -17.37 6.82
C ASP A 125 -1.67 -16.60 5.63
N ARG A 126 -1.61 -15.27 5.64
CA ARG A 126 -2.40 -14.41 4.73
C ARG A 126 -1.61 -13.26 4.10
N LEU A 127 -0.29 -13.35 4.13
CA LEU A 127 0.61 -12.43 3.44
C LEU A 127 0.94 -12.97 2.04
N LEU A 128 0.55 -12.24 1.01
CA LEU A 128 0.86 -12.54 -0.38
C LEU A 128 2.01 -11.64 -0.86
N MET A 129 3.18 -12.25 -1.02
CA MET A 129 4.36 -11.60 -1.60
C MET A 129 4.28 -11.56 -3.12
N TYR A 130 5.02 -10.63 -3.73
CA TYR A 130 5.05 -10.44 -5.18
C TYR A 130 6.44 -9.98 -5.64
N SER A 131 6.67 -10.00 -6.94
CA SER A 131 7.83 -9.38 -7.58
C SER A 131 7.37 -8.77 -8.90
N PHE A 132 7.93 -7.61 -9.24
CA PHE A 132 7.70 -7.00 -10.54
C PHE A 132 8.82 -7.38 -11.50
N VAL A 133 8.46 -7.74 -12.73
CA VAL A 133 9.36 -7.87 -13.88
C VAL A 133 8.85 -6.90 -14.95
N ASN A 134 9.39 -5.68 -14.94
CA ASN A 134 8.83 -4.54 -15.67
C ASN A 134 7.37 -4.29 -15.22
N ASP A 135 6.42 -4.28 -16.16
CA ASP A 135 5.01 -4.03 -15.91
C ASP A 135 4.21 -5.33 -15.57
N ARG A 136 4.87 -6.37 -15.03
CA ARG A 136 4.25 -7.68 -14.74
C ARG A 136 4.55 -8.19 -13.34
#